data_AF-A0A2H1IN92-F1
#
_entry.id   AF-A0A2H1IN92-F1
#
_cell.length_a   1.000
_cell.length_b   1.000
_cell.length_c   1.000
_cell.angle_alpha   90.00
_cell.angle_beta   90.00
_cell.angle_gamma   90.00
#
_symmetry.space_group_name_H-M   'P 1'
#
loop_
_entity.id
_entity.type
_entity.pdbx_description
1 polymer ?
#
loop_
_entity_poly.entity_id
_entity_poly.type
_entity_poly.pdbx_seq_one_letter_code
_entity_poly.pdbx_strand_id
1 'polypeptide(L)'
;MSRRVYTDEQRESALQLYENDGLAAAHNATGIPKQTIQSWAKRAGVRTSATQNMRAANEAAKASNAERRAKLVERLYGVAEQSMDLIESPSEYQTILKGEMGGEGAASPGFIPAQDKQREMTAIGIMLDKAAVLEKFDNDNGATEAKGLLLALAEQIGVASE
;
A
#
# COMPACT_ATOMS: atom_id res chain seq x y z
N MET A 1 -35.11 -23.10 30.98
CA MET A 1 -35.08 -23.30 29.50
C MET A 1 -34.25 -24.53 29.20
N SER A 2 -34.77 -25.47 28.41
CA SER A 2 -33.99 -26.65 27.99
C SER A 2 -32.83 -26.22 27.10
N ARG A 3 -31.62 -26.68 27.40
CA ARG A 3 -30.42 -26.40 26.61
C ARG A 3 -30.53 -27.17 25.31
N ARG A 4 -30.59 -26.48 24.17
CA ARG A 4 -30.49 -27.13 22.86
C ARG A 4 -29.11 -27.78 22.74
N VAL A 5 -29.09 -29.09 22.52
CA VAL A 5 -27.88 -29.87 22.25
C VAL A 5 -27.88 -30.18 20.76
N TYR A 6 -26.80 -29.83 20.08
CA TYR A 6 -26.60 -30.12 18.66
C TYR A 6 -25.67 -31.31 18.52
N THR A 7 -25.93 -32.18 17.55
CA THR A 7 -25.05 -33.31 17.25
C THR A 7 -23.80 -32.85 16.50
N ASP A 8 -22.75 -33.67 16.48
CA ASP A 8 -21.53 -33.37 15.74
C ASP A 8 -21.80 -33.29 14.22
N GLU A 9 -22.70 -34.13 13.70
CA GLU A 9 -23.14 -34.10 12.30
C GLU A 9 -23.83 -32.77 11.94
N GLN A 10 -24.70 -32.27 12.82
CA GLN A 10 -25.35 -30.96 12.63
C GLN A 10 -24.34 -29.82 12.64
N ARG A 11 -23.34 -29.92 13.52
CA ARG A 11 -22.24 -28.95 13.58
C ARG A 11 -21.39 -28.98 12.32
N GLU A 12 -21.03 -30.15 11.82
CA GLU A 12 -20.22 -30.31 10.62
C GLU A 12 -20.96 -29.79 9.37
N SER A 13 -22.23 -30.17 9.21
CA SER A 13 -23.07 -29.67 8.12
C SER A 13 -23.21 -28.13 8.15
N ALA A 14 -23.41 -27.54 9.34
CA ALA A 14 -23.48 -26.09 9.49
C ALA A 14 -22.16 -25.39 9.15
N LEU A 15 -21.01 -26.02 9.45
CA LEU A 15 -19.69 -25.47 9.12
C LEU A 15 -19.41 -25.53 7.61
N GLN A 16 -19.77 -26.62 6.94
CA GLN A 16 -19.65 -26.73 5.47
C GLN A 16 -20.50 -25.67 4.76
N LEU A 17 -21.76 -25.50 5.18
CA LEU A 17 -22.64 -24.46 4.63
C LEU A 17 -22.12 -23.05 4.94
N TYR A 18 -21.55 -22.84 6.13
CA TYR A 18 -20.93 -21.57 6.49
C TYR A 18 -19.73 -21.25 5.60
N GLU A 19 -18.88 -22.24 5.32
CA GLU A 19 -17.70 -22.09 4.47
C GLU A 19 -18.09 -21.71 3.02
N ASN A 20 -19.08 -22.39 2.46
CA ASN A 20 -19.47 -22.21 1.06
C ASN A 20 -20.38 -20.98 0.85
N ASP A 21 -21.46 -20.88 1.62
CA ASP A 21 -22.59 -19.97 1.35
C ASP A 21 -22.74 -18.86 2.40
N GLY A 22 -21.99 -18.95 3.50
CA GLY A 22 -21.94 -17.96 4.56
C GLY A 22 -22.99 -18.11 5.65
N LEU A 23 -22.93 -17.19 6.62
CA LEU A 23 -23.62 -17.33 7.92
C LEU A 23 -25.15 -17.31 7.83
N ALA A 24 -25.72 -16.57 6.89
CA ALA A 24 -27.16 -16.48 6.73
C ALA A 24 -27.73 -17.77 6.11
N ALA A 25 -27.08 -18.32 5.09
CA ALA A 25 -27.47 -19.58 4.46
C ALA A 25 -27.38 -20.75 5.43
N ALA A 26 -26.26 -20.87 6.16
CA ALA A 26 -26.08 -21.91 7.18
C ALA A 26 -27.15 -21.85 8.29
N HIS A 27 -27.51 -20.63 8.74
CA HIS A 27 -28.59 -20.44 9.71
C HIS A 27 -29.95 -20.87 9.15
N ASN A 28 -30.28 -20.46 7.93
CA ASN A 28 -31.58 -20.75 7.32
C ASN A 28 -31.75 -22.25 7.03
N ALA A 29 -30.67 -22.93 6.60
CA ALA A 29 -30.71 -24.35 6.27
C ALA A 29 -30.74 -25.26 7.51
N THR A 30 -30.00 -24.91 8.56
CA THR A 30 -29.85 -25.79 9.76
C THR A 30 -30.75 -25.38 10.93
N GLY A 31 -31.30 -24.16 10.91
CA GLY A 31 -32.03 -23.58 12.04
C GLY A 31 -31.14 -23.23 13.25
N ILE A 32 -29.82 -23.44 13.16
CA ILE A 32 -28.88 -23.20 14.26
C ILE A 32 -28.62 -21.70 14.36
N PRO A 33 -28.65 -21.09 15.57
CA PRO A 33 -28.41 -19.66 15.74
C PRO A 33 -27.07 -19.20 15.15
N LYS A 34 -27.09 -18.04 14.48
CA LYS A 34 -25.91 -17.45 13.83
C LYS A 34 -24.69 -17.36 14.77
N GLN A 35 -24.87 -16.93 16.01
CA GLN A 35 -23.79 -16.85 16.99
C GLN A 35 -23.15 -18.21 17.31
N THR A 36 -23.95 -19.28 17.33
CA THR A 36 -23.45 -20.64 17.57
C THR A 36 -22.58 -21.11 16.40
N ILE A 37 -23.07 -20.95 15.16
CA ILE A 37 -22.32 -21.28 13.94
C ILE A 37 -21.02 -20.46 13.90
N GLN A 38 -21.08 -19.16 14.18
CA GLN A 38 -19.92 -18.27 14.21
C GLN A 38 -18.89 -18.68 15.28
N SER A 39 -19.35 -19.10 16.47
CA SER A 39 -18.47 -19.60 17.52
C SER A 39 -17.78 -20.90 17.14
N TRP A 40 -18.49 -21.81 16.45
CA TRP A 40 -17.92 -23.04 15.93
C TRP A 40 -16.92 -22.78 14.81
N ALA A 41 -17.26 -21.91 13.86
CA ALA A 41 -16.37 -21.53 12.76
C ALA A 41 -15.07 -20.93 13.31
N LYS A 42 -15.17 -20.01 14.29
CA LYS A 42 -14.00 -19.43 14.96
C LYS A 42 -13.14 -20.50 15.64
N ARG A 43 -13.75 -21.47 16.33
CA ARG A 43 -13.03 -22.56 17.02
C ARG A 43 -12.40 -23.57 16.05
N ALA A 44 -13.06 -23.83 14.92
CA ALA A 44 -12.58 -24.74 13.88
C ALA A 44 -11.62 -24.06 12.89
N GLY A 45 -11.44 -22.74 12.98
CA GLY A 45 -10.64 -21.97 12.02
C GLY A 45 -11.28 -21.81 10.64
N VAL A 46 -12.52 -22.25 10.46
CA VAL A 46 -13.26 -22.21 9.19
C VAL A 46 -13.64 -20.76 8.87
N ARG A 47 -13.43 -20.34 7.63
CA ARG A 47 -13.76 -19.01 7.12
C ARG A 47 -14.55 -19.13 5.83
N THR A 48 -15.43 -18.17 5.57
CA THR A 48 -16.21 -18.18 4.32
C THR A 48 -15.30 -18.01 3.09
N SER A 49 -15.64 -18.70 2.01
CA SER A 49 -15.00 -18.60 0.69
C SER A 49 -14.90 -17.15 0.21
N ALA A 50 -15.95 -16.34 0.42
CA ALA A 50 -15.96 -14.91 0.12
C ALA A 50 -14.90 -14.12 0.91
N THR A 51 -14.67 -14.45 2.19
CA THR A 51 -13.64 -13.81 3.02
C THR A 51 -12.24 -14.21 2.55
N GLN A 52 -12.05 -15.47 2.15
CA GLN A 52 -10.78 -15.95 1.60
C GLN A 52 -10.45 -15.26 0.27
N ASN A 53 -11.41 -15.18 -0.64
CA ASN A 53 -11.27 -14.51 -1.94
C ASN A 53 -10.98 -13.02 -1.78
N MET A 54 -11.67 -12.34 -0.86
CA MET A 54 -11.40 -10.93 -0.57
C MET A 54 -10.00 -10.71 -0.03
N ARG A 55 -9.51 -11.60 0.86
CA ARG A 55 -8.14 -11.52 1.36
C ARG A 55 -7.13 -11.73 0.24
N ALA A 56 -7.32 -12.74 -0.60
CA ALA A 56 -6.46 -12.99 -1.76
C ALA A 56 -6.44 -11.78 -2.72
N ALA A 57 -7.59 -11.17 -2.99
CA ALA A 57 -7.70 -9.96 -3.81
C ALA A 57 -6.97 -8.77 -3.17
N ASN A 58 -7.11 -8.58 -1.85
CA ASN A 58 -6.41 -7.52 -1.14
C ASN A 58 -4.88 -7.71 -1.14
N GLU A 59 -4.40 -8.93 -0.94
CA GLU A 59 -2.96 -9.24 -1.02
C GLU A 59 -2.41 -9.03 -2.44
N ALA A 60 -3.16 -9.47 -3.47
CA ALA A 60 -2.81 -9.19 -4.86
C ALA A 60 -2.79 -7.68 -5.17
N ALA A 61 -3.75 -6.91 -4.65
CA ALA A 61 -3.78 -5.46 -4.80
C ALA A 61 -2.61 -4.79 -4.07
N LYS A 62 -2.22 -5.26 -2.89
CA LYS A 62 -1.02 -4.76 -2.18
C LYS A 62 0.24 -4.99 -3.01
N ALA A 63 0.43 -6.19 -3.54
CA ALA A 63 1.57 -6.52 -4.40
C ALA A 63 1.59 -5.65 -5.66
N SER A 64 0.44 -5.47 -6.33
CA SER A 64 0.32 -4.59 -7.49
C SER A 64 0.61 -3.13 -7.17
N ASN A 65 0.18 -2.65 -6.00
CA ASN A 65 0.45 -1.27 -5.58
C ASN A 65 1.93 -1.05 -5.24
N ALA A 66 2.61 -2.04 -4.63
CA ALA A 66 4.05 -1.99 -4.42
C ALA A 66 4.81 -1.92 -5.75
N GLU A 67 4.44 -2.75 -6.73
CA GLU A 67 5.03 -2.70 -8.07
C GLU A 67 4.83 -1.33 -8.74
N ARG A 68 3.63 -0.75 -8.64
CA ARG A 68 3.35 0.59 -9.18
C ARG A 68 4.20 1.67 -8.51
N ARG A 69 4.39 1.59 -7.18
CA ARG A 69 5.26 2.53 -6.46
C ARG A 69 6.72 2.39 -6.88
N ALA A 70 7.23 1.17 -7.02
CA ALA A 70 8.59 0.94 -7.52
C ALA A 70 8.81 1.57 -8.90
N LYS A 71 7.86 1.43 -9.83
CA LYS A 71 7.91 2.10 -11.14
C LYS A 71 7.84 3.62 -11.06
N LEU A 72 7.12 4.17 -10.08
CA LEU A 72 7.08 5.62 -9.87
C LEU A 72 8.41 6.14 -9.30
N VAL A 73 9.03 5.41 -8.38
CA VAL A 73 10.35 5.73 -7.82
C VAL A 73 11.39 5.77 -8.94
N GLU A 74 11.44 4.74 -9.79
CA GLU A 74 12.35 4.69 -10.96
C GLU A 74 12.14 5.91 -11.88
N ARG A 75 10.89 6.26 -12.17
CA ARG A 75 10.58 7.44 -13.00
C ARG A 75 11.00 8.75 -12.35
N LEU A 76 10.81 8.90 -11.04
CA LEU A 76 11.23 10.11 -10.32
C LEU A 76 12.74 10.28 -10.37
N TYR A 77 13.50 9.20 -10.19
CA TYR A 77 14.96 9.24 -10.37
C TYR A 77 15.35 9.56 -11.81
N GLY A 78 14.74 8.92 -12.80
CA GLY A 78 15.06 9.20 -14.20
C GLY A 78 14.78 10.65 -14.61
N VAL A 79 13.72 11.28 -14.10
CA VAL A 79 13.46 12.70 -14.37
C VAL A 79 14.44 13.59 -13.61
N ALA A 80 14.80 13.25 -12.37
CA ALA A 80 15.82 13.98 -11.62
C ALA A 80 17.19 13.94 -12.30
N GLU A 81 17.58 12.79 -12.85
CA GLU A 81 18.79 12.62 -13.66
C GLU A 81 18.76 13.50 -14.90
N GLN A 82 17.66 13.46 -15.67
CA GLN A 82 17.50 14.32 -16.86
C GLN A 82 17.57 15.82 -16.54
N SER A 83 16.97 16.25 -15.44
CA SER A 83 17.08 17.64 -14.98
C SER A 83 18.51 18.00 -14.55
N MET A 84 19.25 17.06 -13.95
CA MET A 84 20.68 17.26 -13.62
C MET A 84 21.53 17.37 -14.89
N ASP A 85 21.33 16.49 -15.86
CA ASP A 85 22.03 16.53 -17.16
C ASP A 85 21.82 17.89 -17.85
N LEU A 86 20.59 18.42 -17.81
CA LEU A 86 20.27 19.75 -18.33
C LEU A 86 21.07 20.86 -17.63
N ILE A 87 21.21 20.78 -16.30
CA ILE A 87 21.99 21.75 -15.50
C ILE A 87 23.49 21.66 -15.81
N GLU A 88 24.00 20.45 -16.04
CA GLU A 88 25.39 20.18 -16.40
C GLU A 88 25.71 20.54 -17.85
N SER A 89 24.69 20.53 -18.72
CA SER A 89 24.79 20.87 -20.15
C SER A 89 23.91 22.08 -20.53
N PRO A 90 24.23 23.31 -20.07
CA PRO A 90 23.40 24.51 -20.32
C PRO A 90 23.18 24.86 -21.80
N SER A 91 23.99 24.31 -22.70
CA SER A 91 23.83 24.47 -24.15
C SER A 91 22.55 23.83 -24.69
N GLU A 92 21.96 22.88 -23.98
CA GLU A 92 20.73 22.20 -24.37
C GLU A 92 19.48 22.91 -23.84
N TYR A 93 19.65 23.90 -22.96
CA TYR A 93 18.56 24.65 -22.37
C TYR A 93 17.82 25.46 -23.43
N GLN A 94 16.50 25.31 -23.45
CA GLN A 94 15.59 26.05 -24.31
C GLN A 94 14.59 26.82 -23.46
N THR A 95 14.37 28.09 -23.81
CA THR A 95 13.39 28.94 -23.15
C THR A 95 12.74 29.88 -24.16
N ILE A 96 11.64 30.52 -23.75
CA ILE A 96 10.99 31.54 -24.55
C ILE A 96 11.60 32.89 -24.17
N LEU A 97 12.22 33.56 -25.14
CA LEU A 97 12.74 34.91 -24.98
C LEU A 97 11.85 35.91 -25.74
N LYS A 98 11.72 37.11 -25.19
CA LYS A 98 11.13 38.24 -25.89
C LYS A 98 12.18 38.85 -26.83
N GLY A 99 11.92 38.77 -28.12
CA GLY A 99 12.69 39.42 -29.18
C GLY A 99 12.34 40.90 -29.34
N GLU A 100 12.99 41.53 -30.31
CA GLU A 100 12.69 42.91 -30.69
C GLU A 100 11.23 43.06 -31.13
N MET A 101 10.61 44.19 -30.79
CA MET A 101 9.17 44.47 -31.02
C MET A 101 8.19 43.57 -30.23
N GLY A 102 8.66 42.85 -29.21
CA GLY A 102 7.79 42.11 -28.28
C GLY A 102 7.33 40.74 -28.78
N GLY A 103 7.90 40.22 -29.86
CA GLY A 103 7.66 38.84 -30.29
C GLY A 103 8.25 37.84 -29.29
N GLU A 104 7.53 36.76 -29.00
CA GLU A 104 8.02 35.66 -28.16
C GLU A 104 8.45 34.50 -29.06
N GLY A 105 9.65 33.97 -28.84
CA GLY A 105 10.19 32.87 -29.64
C GLY A 105 11.08 31.94 -28.81
N ALA A 106 11.14 30.68 -29.22
CA ALA A 106 12.06 29.71 -28.63
C ALA A 106 13.51 30.12 -28.93
N ALA A 107 14.35 30.11 -27.89
CA ALA A 107 15.76 30.42 -27.98
C ALA A 107 16.58 29.49 -27.08
N SER A 108 17.82 29.23 -27.49
CA SER A 108 18.82 28.54 -26.66
C SER A 108 19.95 29.51 -26.32
N PRO A 109 19.92 30.11 -25.12
CA PRO A 109 20.88 31.17 -24.74
C PRO A 109 22.29 30.65 -24.41
N GLY A 110 22.50 29.32 -24.37
CA GLY A 110 23.79 28.72 -24.01
C GLY A 110 24.12 28.76 -22.51
N PHE A 111 23.22 29.29 -21.68
CA PHE A 111 23.30 29.27 -20.23
C PHE A 111 21.89 29.15 -19.62
N ILE A 112 21.79 28.64 -18.39
CA ILE A 112 20.51 28.62 -17.67
C ILE A 112 20.43 29.89 -16.80
N PRO A 113 19.39 30.73 -16.95
CA PRO A 113 19.16 31.85 -16.06
C PRO A 113 19.11 31.39 -14.59
N ALA A 114 19.66 32.20 -13.67
CA ALA A 114 19.78 31.81 -12.27
C ALA A 114 18.44 31.41 -11.62
N GLN A 115 17.34 32.09 -12.00
CA GLN A 115 16.01 31.78 -11.51
C GLN A 115 15.51 30.41 -11.98
N ASP A 116 15.75 30.08 -13.25
CA ASP A 116 15.32 28.79 -13.81
C ASP A 116 16.21 27.65 -13.28
N LYS A 117 17.52 27.89 -13.14
CA LYS A 117 18.41 26.94 -12.47
C LYS A 117 17.96 26.64 -11.03
N GLN A 118 17.55 27.66 -10.27
CA GLN A 118 17.02 27.46 -8.92
C GLN A 118 15.71 26.64 -8.92
N ARG A 119 14.83 26.89 -9.89
CA ARG A 119 13.57 26.13 -10.06
C ARG A 119 13.86 24.67 -10.37
N GLU A 120 14.76 24.38 -11.30
CA GLU A 120 15.18 23.02 -11.63
C GLU A 120 15.79 22.29 -10.42
N MET A 121 16.72 22.94 -9.70
CA MET A 121 17.29 22.35 -8.47
C MET A 121 16.23 22.07 -7.40
N THR A 122 15.23 22.95 -7.27
CA THR A 122 14.10 22.72 -6.35
C THR A 122 13.26 21.53 -6.80
N ALA A 123 12.98 21.42 -8.09
CA ALA A 123 12.21 20.31 -8.66
C ALA A 123 12.94 18.97 -8.44
N ILE A 124 14.26 18.93 -8.68
CA ILE A 124 15.12 17.78 -8.39
C ILE A 124 15.00 17.36 -6.93
N GLY A 125 15.16 18.30 -6.00
CA GLY A 125 15.03 18.03 -4.57
C GLY A 125 13.68 17.40 -4.21
N ILE A 126 12.58 17.96 -4.74
CA ILE A 126 11.23 17.42 -4.53
C ILE A 126 11.12 16.00 -5.08
N MET A 127 11.63 15.72 -6.29
CA MET A 127 11.55 14.38 -6.89
C MET A 127 12.30 13.34 -6.05
N LEU A 128 13.51 13.66 -5.61
CA LEU A 128 14.32 12.79 -4.76
C LEU A 128 13.67 12.55 -3.40
N ASP A 129 13.12 13.60 -2.77
CA ASP A 129 12.40 13.49 -1.50
C ASP A 129 11.15 12.59 -1.64
N LYS A 130 10.39 12.73 -2.73
CA LYS A 130 9.20 11.88 -2.96
C LYS A 130 9.58 10.44 -3.28
N ALA A 131 10.66 10.21 -4.02
CA ALA A 131 11.19 8.87 -4.24
C ALA A 131 11.55 8.20 -2.90
N ALA A 132 12.35 8.88 -2.06
CA ALA A 132 12.76 8.38 -0.76
C ALA A 132 11.56 8.08 0.18
N VAL A 133 10.53 8.93 0.16
CA VAL A 133 9.29 8.69 0.95
C VAL A 133 8.56 7.44 0.47
N LEU A 134 8.46 7.21 -0.85
CA LEU A 134 7.81 6.03 -1.40
C LEU A 134 8.58 4.75 -1.08
N GLU A 135 9.91 4.78 -1.18
CA GLU A 135 10.78 3.66 -0.78
C GLU A 135 10.64 3.36 0.71
N LYS A 136 10.62 4.40 1.55
CA LYS A 136 10.40 4.24 2.99
C LYS A 136 9.05 3.58 3.27
N PHE A 137 7.99 3.98 2.58
CA PHE A 137 6.66 3.38 2.76
C PHE A 137 6.67 1.87 2.47
N ASP A 138 7.41 1.43 1.45
CA ASP A 138 7.52 0.02 1.10
C ASP A 138 8.42 -0.78 2.08
N ASN A 139 9.47 -0.14 2.60
CA ASN A 139 10.40 -0.74 3.57
C ASN A 139 9.82 -0.81 5.00
N ASP A 140 9.04 0.19 5.41
CA ASP A 140 8.56 0.29 6.79
C ASP A 140 7.30 -0.53 7.07
N ASN A 141 6.55 -0.94 6.04
CA ASN A 141 5.33 -1.79 6.00
C ASN A 141 4.82 -2.43 7.33
N GLY A 142 4.60 -1.61 8.35
CA GLY A 142 4.11 -1.96 9.69
C GLY A 142 4.97 -2.91 10.53
N ALA A 143 5.85 -3.74 9.95
CA ALA A 143 6.52 -4.81 10.67
C ALA A 143 7.56 -4.30 11.68
N THR A 144 8.33 -3.27 11.30
CA THR A 144 9.38 -2.69 12.17
C THR A 144 8.74 -1.92 13.33
N GLU A 145 7.72 -1.12 13.04
CA GLU A 145 7.00 -0.32 14.03
C GLU A 145 6.14 -1.22 14.96
N ALA A 146 5.47 -2.25 14.42
CA ALA A 146 4.75 -3.23 15.22
C ALA A 146 5.70 -4.08 16.08
N LYS A 147 6.89 -4.44 15.57
CA LYS A 147 7.91 -5.14 16.36
C LYS A 147 8.42 -4.27 17.51
N GLY A 148 8.63 -2.97 17.27
CA GLY A 148 8.98 -2.00 18.30
C GLY A 148 7.91 -1.88 19.39
N LEU A 149 6.64 -1.77 19.01
CA LEU A 149 5.51 -1.73 19.95
C LEU A 149 5.34 -3.03 20.73
N LEU A 150 5.52 -4.18 20.09
CA LEU A 150 5.45 -5.49 20.75
C LEU A 150 6.61 -5.70 21.72
N LEU A 151 7.83 -5.23 21.38
CA LEU A 151 8.98 -5.25 22.29
C LEU A 151 8.76 -4.32 23.48
N ALA A 152 8.28 -3.10 23.25
CA ALA A 152 7.96 -2.16 24.34
C ALA A 152 6.87 -2.72 25.27
N LEU A 153 5.85 -3.39 24.71
CA LEU A 153 4.83 -4.07 25.49
C LEU A 153 5.41 -5.25 26.26
N ALA A 154 6.24 -6.10 25.63
CA ALA A 154 6.89 -7.25 26.24
C ALA A 154 7.79 -6.84 27.42
N GLU A 155 8.51 -5.72 27.29
CA GLU A 155 9.31 -5.12 28.35
C GLU A 155 8.43 -4.62 29.50
N GLN A 156 7.32 -3.95 29.19
CA GLN A 156 6.38 -3.43 30.19
C GLN A 156 5.64 -4.54 30.97
N ILE A 157 5.45 -5.72 30.39
CA ILE A 157 4.85 -6.90 31.05
C ILE A 157 5.89 -7.86 31.65
N GLY A 158 7.19 -7.52 31.61
CA GLY A 158 8.25 -8.31 32.24
C GLY A 158 8.60 -9.61 31.52
N VAL A 159 8.34 -9.71 30.22
CA VAL A 159 8.61 -10.90 29.38
C VAL A 159 9.99 -10.80 28.69
N ALA A 160 10.88 -9.94 29.19
CA ALA A 160 12.20 -9.73 28.60
C ALA A 160 12.96 -11.05 28.39
N SER A 161 13.40 -11.25 27.15
CA SER A 161 14.07 -12.44 26.62
C SER A 161 15.50 -12.52 27.13
N GLU A 162 15.92 -13.70 27.62
CA GLU A 162 17.32 -14.12 27.55
C GLU A 162 17.74 -14.38 26.08
#